data_AF-A0A0D7AQL8-F1
#
_entry.id   AF-A0A0D7AQL8-F1
#
_cell.length_a   1.000
_cell.length_b   1.000
_cell.length_c   1.000
_cell.angle_alpha   90.00
_cell.angle_beta   90.00
_cell.angle_gamma   90.00
#
_symmetry.space_group_name_H-M   'P 1'
#
loop_
_entity.id
_entity.type
_entity.pdbx_description
1 polymer ?
#
loop_
_entity_poly.entity_id
_entity_poly.type
_entity_poly.pdbx_seq_one_letter_code
_entity_poly.pdbx_strand_id
1 'polypeptide(L)'
;DKEVARLEDTLGIHDRWEPDTPEYINCRKELYERQYCRVLDELERLVVQHLLELTKLNMSGVGYKLREKIRKALHIHAEAIRKALECYNSAAKALNPPCQTLTWTHLFELVKLGELMLLQHSQVNICQSAWAQPLNCQAASLYFKIK
;
A
#
# COMPACT_ATOMS: atom_id res chain seq x y z
N ASP A 1 -15.07 -31.32 -11.02
CA ASP A 1 -16.09 -31.94 -10.14
C ASP A 1 -15.66 -33.26 -9.51
N LYS A 2 -15.35 -34.31 -10.28
CA LYS A 2 -14.94 -35.62 -9.71
C LYS A 2 -13.68 -35.55 -8.85
N GLU A 3 -12.69 -34.74 -9.22
CA GLU A 3 -11.45 -34.56 -8.45
C GLU A 3 -11.68 -33.76 -7.16
N VAL A 4 -12.52 -32.72 -7.23
CA VAL A 4 -12.88 -31.89 -6.07
C VAL A 4 -13.60 -32.75 -5.02
N ALA A 5 -14.56 -33.58 -5.43
CA ALA A 5 -15.28 -34.49 -4.53
C ALA A 5 -14.34 -35.52 -3.86
N ARG A 6 -13.34 -36.04 -4.58
CA ARG A 6 -12.34 -36.96 -3.98
C ARG A 6 -11.45 -36.27 -2.96
N LEU A 7 -11.08 -35.01 -3.21
CA LEU A 7 -10.28 -34.22 -2.27
C LEU A 7 -11.09 -33.85 -1.03
N GLU A 8 -12.36 -33.48 -1.19
CA GLU A 8 -13.27 -33.20 -0.06
C GLU A 8 -13.47 -34.42 0.83
N ASP A 9 -13.65 -35.61 0.24
CA ASP A 9 -13.76 -36.88 0.96
C ASP A 9 -12.45 -37.23 1.70
N THR A 10 -11.31 -37.00 1.06
CA THR A 10 -9.97 -37.18 1.69
C THR A 10 -9.75 -36.22 2.86
N LEU A 11 -10.28 -34.99 2.77
CA LEU A 11 -10.14 -33.94 3.78
C LEU A 11 -11.25 -33.98 4.85
N GLY A 12 -12.23 -34.89 4.72
CA GLY A 12 -13.37 -35.01 5.64
C GLY A 12 -14.30 -33.80 5.64
N ILE A 13 -14.39 -33.07 4.53
CA ILE A 13 -15.23 -31.88 4.40
C ILE A 13 -16.61 -32.32 3.94
N HIS A 14 -17.56 -32.37 4.88
CA HIS A 14 -18.93 -32.80 4.61
C HIS A 14 -19.87 -31.65 4.22
N ASP A 15 -19.64 -30.45 4.78
CA ASP A 15 -20.45 -29.25 4.49
C ASP A 15 -19.61 -28.24 3.70
N ARG A 16 -20.09 -27.89 2.50
CA ARG A 16 -19.48 -26.82 1.70
C ARG A 16 -19.98 -25.47 2.18
N TRP A 17 -19.06 -24.50 2.23
CA TRP A 17 -19.46 -23.12 2.45
C TRP A 17 -20.27 -22.60 1.27
N GLU A 18 -21.50 -22.18 1.54
CA GLU A 18 -22.36 -21.54 0.57
C GLU A 18 -22.20 -20.02 0.65
N PRO A 19 -22.62 -19.26 -0.39
CA PRO A 19 -22.50 -17.80 -0.39
C PRO A 19 -23.15 -17.08 0.80
N ASP A 20 -24.12 -17.74 1.45
CA ASP A 20 -24.89 -17.23 2.60
C ASP A 20 -24.34 -17.71 3.95
N THR A 21 -23.38 -18.64 3.95
CA THR A 21 -22.73 -19.16 5.15
C THR A 21 -21.89 -18.05 5.80
N PRO A 22 -21.97 -17.83 7.13
CA PRO A 22 -21.26 -16.74 7.78
C PRO A 22 -19.74 -16.86 7.62
N GLU A 23 -19.20 -18.09 7.58
CA GLU A 23 -17.79 -18.36 7.30
C GLU A 23 -17.38 -17.88 5.90
N TYR A 24 -18.21 -18.11 4.89
CA TYR A 24 -17.98 -17.62 3.52
C TYR A 24 -17.99 -16.09 3.46
N ILE A 25 -18.97 -15.47 4.11
CA ILE A 25 -19.11 -14.01 4.16
C ILE A 25 -17.90 -13.37 4.85
N ASN A 26 -17.48 -13.92 5.99
CA ASN A 26 -16.30 -13.44 6.72
C ASN A 26 -15.01 -13.63 5.90
N CYS A 27 -14.82 -14.81 5.31
CA CYS A 27 -13.65 -15.07 4.46
C CYS A 27 -13.60 -14.11 3.25
N ARG A 28 -14.75 -13.83 2.64
CA ARG A 28 -14.87 -12.87 1.54
C ARG A 28 -14.51 -11.46 2.00
N LYS A 29 -14.97 -11.03 3.18
CA LYS A 29 -14.61 -9.73 3.77
C LYS A 29 -13.10 -9.63 4.01
N GLU A 30 -12.51 -10.63 4.66
CA GLU A 30 -11.06 -10.67 4.89
C GLU A 30 -10.26 -10.63 3.57
N LEU A 31 -10.75 -11.29 2.53
CA LEU A 31 -10.09 -11.30 1.23
C LEU A 31 -10.05 -9.89 0.61
N TYR A 32 -11.17 -9.15 0.68
CA TYR A 32 -11.21 -7.75 0.21
C TYR A 32 -10.31 -6.84 1.06
N GLU A 33 -10.29 -7.01 2.37
CA GLU A 33 -9.39 -6.25 3.26
C GLU A 33 -7.93 -6.52 2.92
N ARG A 34 -7.53 -7.80 2.76
CA ARG A 34 -6.17 -8.17 2.36
C ARG A 34 -5.80 -7.63 0.97
N GLN A 35 -6.74 -7.66 0.03
CA GLN A 35 -6.53 -7.10 -1.30
C GLN A 35 -6.30 -5.59 -1.22
N TYR A 36 -7.12 -4.87 -0.46
CA TYR A 36 -6.94 -3.45 -0.21
C TYR A 36 -5.57 -3.16 0.40
N CYS A 37 -5.15 -3.91 1.43
CA CYS A 37 -3.85 -3.75 2.07
C CYS A 37 -2.70 -3.94 1.07
N ARG A 38 -2.74 -4.99 0.24
CA ARG A 38 -1.68 -5.25 -0.76
C ARG A 38 -1.56 -4.12 -1.78
N VAL A 39 -2.70 -3.56 -2.20
CA VAL A 39 -2.70 -2.45 -3.16
C VAL A 39 -2.18 -1.17 -2.51
N LEU A 40 -2.50 -0.93 -1.23
CA LEU A 40 -1.94 0.17 -0.46
C LEU A 40 -0.42 0.04 -0.30
N ASP A 41 0.07 -1.14 0.08
CA ASP A 41 1.50 -1.43 0.23
C ASP A 41 2.25 -1.21 -1.09
N GLU A 42 1.68 -1.64 -2.22
CA GLU A 42 2.28 -1.44 -3.54
C GLU A 42 2.30 0.03 -3.95
N LEU A 43 1.20 0.75 -3.72
CA LEU A 43 1.14 2.19 -3.97
C LEU A 43 2.23 2.91 -3.20
N GLU A 44 2.40 2.58 -1.93
CA GLU A 44 3.40 3.20 -1.08
C GLU A 44 4.83 2.84 -1.48
N ARG A 45 5.09 1.56 -1.77
CA ARG A 45 6.39 1.10 -2.28
C ARG A 45 6.82 1.91 -3.51
N LEU A 46 5.91 2.13 -4.45
CA LEU A 46 6.18 2.91 -5.66
C LEU A 46 6.45 4.38 -5.36
N VAL A 47 5.72 4.97 -4.41
CA VAL A 47 5.93 6.36 -3.98
C VAL A 47 7.28 6.54 -3.29
N VAL A 48 7.64 5.65 -2.37
CA VAL A 48 8.96 5.66 -1.71
C VAL A 48 10.08 5.48 -2.72
N GLN A 49 9.92 4.56 -3.68
CA GLN A 49 10.89 4.37 -4.76
C GLN A 49 11.07 5.65 -5.59
N HIS A 50 9.97 6.32 -5.95
CA HIS A 50 10.01 7.58 -6.69
C HIS A 50 10.73 8.70 -5.91
N LEU A 51 10.51 8.80 -4.59
CA LEU A 51 11.20 9.76 -3.73
C LEU A 51 12.71 9.49 -3.66
N LEU A 52 13.11 8.23 -3.50
CA LEU A 52 14.52 7.85 -3.48
C LEU A 52 15.21 8.15 -4.82
N GLU A 53 14.50 7.99 -5.94
CA GLU A 53 15.00 8.35 -7.27
C GLU A 53 15.19 9.87 -7.42
N LEU A 54 14.24 10.68 -6.92
CA LEU A 54 14.36 12.13 -6.90
C LEU A 54 15.54 12.58 -6.03
N THR A 55 15.69 12.01 -4.82
CA THR A 55 16.84 12.28 -3.96
C THR A 55 18.14 11.92 -4.67
N LYS A 56 18.19 10.77 -5.35
CA LYS A 56 19.37 10.36 -6.13
C LYS A 56 19.68 11.32 -7.27
N LEU A 57 18.68 11.87 -7.94
CA LEU A 57 18.88 12.87 -8.99
C LEU A 57 19.46 14.19 -8.44
N ASN A 58 19.08 14.56 -7.22
CA ASN A 58 19.54 15.77 -6.53
C ASN A 58 20.96 15.65 -5.95
N MET A 59 21.54 14.45 -5.88
CA MET A 59 22.92 14.27 -5.41
C MET A 59 23.96 14.78 -6.40
N SER A 60 25.02 15.41 -5.89
CA SER A 60 26.21 15.73 -6.68
C SER A 60 26.96 14.46 -7.09
N GLY A 61 27.73 14.50 -8.19
CA GLY A 61 28.52 13.35 -8.66
C GLY A 61 27.78 12.33 -9.55
N VAL A 62 26.48 12.52 -9.82
CA VAL A 62 25.75 11.66 -10.79
C VAL A 62 26.15 12.03 -12.22
N GLY A 63 26.83 11.12 -12.91
CA GLY A 63 27.23 11.30 -14.32
C GLY A 63 26.03 11.39 -15.29
N TYR A 64 26.22 12.07 -16.42
CA TYR A 64 25.15 12.37 -17.40
C TYR A 64 24.33 11.14 -17.82
N LYS A 65 25.00 10.03 -18.17
CA LYS A 65 24.33 8.77 -18.57
C LYS A 65 23.45 8.19 -17.46
N LEU A 66 23.85 8.33 -16.20
CA LEU A 66 23.07 7.85 -15.06
C LEU A 66 21.87 8.77 -14.79
N ARG A 67 22.04 10.09 -14.91
CA ARG A 67 20.92 11.05 -14.80
C ARG A 67 19.83 10.77 -15.82
N GLU A 68 20.21 10.48 -17.06
CA GLU A 68 19.25 10.16 -18.11
C GLU A 68 18.47 8.87 -17.82
N LYS A 69 19.12 7.84 -17.27
CA LYS A 69 18.42 6.63 -16.81
C LYS A 69 17.45 6.91 -15.66
N ILE A 70 17.86 7.73 -14.68
CA ILE A 70 17.00 8.13 -13.56
C ILE A 70 15.79 8.91 -14.08
N ARG A 71 15.98 9.85 -15.02
CA ARG A 71 14.87 10.59 -15.63
C ARG A 71 13.85 9.69 -16.31
N LYS A 72 14.30 8.69 -17.06
CA LYS A 72 13.42 7.70 -17.68
C LYS A 72 12.68 6.85 -16.65
N ALA A 73 13.39 6.40 -15.61
CA ALA A 73 12.79 5.66 -14.49
C ALA A 73 11.71 6.49 -13.78
N LEU A 74 11.97 7.77 -13.51
CA LEU A 74 11.01 8.69 -12.89
C LEU A 74 9.70 8.78 -13.67
N HIS A 75 9.78 8.86 -15.01
CA HIS A 75 8.58 8.89 -15.85
C HIS A 75 7.79 7.58 -15.76
N ILE A 76 8.48 6.44 -15.89
CA ILE A 76 7.87 5.10 -15.81
C ILE A 76 7.21 4.89 -14.45
N HIS A 77 7.88 5.28 -13.36
CA HIS A 77 7.34 5.12 -12.02
C HIS A 77 6.20 6.10 -11.72
N ALA A 78 6.22 7.32 -12.27
CA ALA A 78 5.07 8.23 -12.15
C ALA A 78 3.81 7.62 -12.80
N GLU A 79 3.95 6.95 -13.96
CA GLU A 79 2.84 6.20 -14.56
C GLU A 79 2.43 4.99 -13.72
N ALA A 80 3.38 4.27 -13.14
CA ALA A 80 3.09 3.14 -12.24
C ALA A 80 2.31 3.59 -11.00
N ILE A 81 2.67 4.73 -10.39
CA ILE A 81 1.93 5.31 -9.25
C ILE A 81 0.51 5.68 -9.67
N ARG A 82 0.29 6.22 -10.89
CA ARG A 82 -1.07 6.54 -11.37
C ARG A 82 -1.93 5.29 -11.46
N LYS A 83 -1.38 4.21 -12.03
CA LYS A 83 -2.09 2.92 -12.12
C LYS A 83 -2.35 2.32 -10.74
N ALA A 84 -1.37 2.36 -9.84
CA ALA A 84 -1.53 1.87 -8.48
C ALA A 84 -2.60 2.66 -7.71
N LEU A 85 -2.68 3.98 -7.93
CA LEU A 85 -3.71 4.84 -7.36
C LEU A 85 -5.12 4.48 -7.87
N GLU A 86 -5.26 4.15 -9.15
CA GLU A 86 -6.52 3.65 -9.72
C GLU A 86 -6.92 2.31 -9.10
N CYS A 87 -5.97 1.38 -8.95
CA CYS A 87 -6.19 0.12 -8.26
C CYS A 87 -6.56 0.33 -6.79
N TYR A 88 -5.93 1.28 -6.10
CA TYR A 88 -6.27 1.62 -4.72
C TYR A 88 -7.70 2.13 -4.63
N ASN A 89 -8.08 3.06 -5.52
CA ASN A 89 -9.41 3.64 -5.53
C ASN A 89 -10.50 2.62 -5.88
N SER A 90 -10.20 1.62 -6.71
CA SER A 90 -11.14 0.52 -6.99
C SER A 90 -11.26 -0.43 -5.80
N ALA A 91 -10.16 -0.81 -5.16
CA ALA A 91 -10.17 -1.64 -3.96
C ALA A 91 -10.86 -0.94 -2.77
N ALA A 92 -10.63 0.36 -2.57
CA ALA A 92 -11.25 1.16 -1.52
C ALA A 92 -12.78 1.20 -1.65
N LYS A 93 -13.30 1.25 -2.88
CA LYS A 93 -14.75 1.20 -3.16
C LYS A 93 -15.37 -0.18 -2.96
N ALA A 94 -14.57 -1.24 -3.06
CA ALA A 94 -15.03 -2.62 -2.88
C ALA A 94 -15.17 -3.02 -1.40
N LEU A 95 -14.62 -2.24 -0.47
CA LEU A 95 -14.76 -2.46 0.96
C LEU A 95 -16.14 -2.06 1.49
N ASN A 96 -16.56 -2.69 2.58
CA ASN A 96 -17.78 -2.40 3.31
C ASN A 96 -17.46 -2.12 4.80
N PRO A 97 -17.48 -0.85 5.25
CA PRO A 97 -17.83 0.37 4.51
C PRO A 97 -16.75 0.78 3.48
N PRO A 98 -17.12 1.57 2.44
CA PRO A 98 -16.17 2.03 1.45
C PRO A 98 -15.15 2.99 2.07
N CYS A 99 -13.87 2.77 1.77
CA CYS A 99 -12.79 3.65 2.21
C CYS A 99 -12.69 4.91 1.34
N GLN A 100 -12.05 5.96 1.89
CA GLN A 100 -11.82 7.21 1.17
C GLN A 100 -10.90 6.99 -0.05
N THR A 101 -11.33 7.49 -1.20
CA THR A 101 -10.53 7.52 -2.42
C THR A 101 -9.47 8.61 -2.36
N LEU A 102 -8.30 8.35 -2.92
CA LEU A 102 -7.17 9.28 -2.96
C LEU A 102 -7.05 9.92 -4.35
N THR A 103 -6.85 11.24 -4.37
CA THR A 103 -6.45 11.99 -5.57
C THR A 103 -4.92 12.12 -5.59
N TRP A 104 -4.33 12.31 -6.78
CA TRP A 104 -2.89 12.52 -6.94
C TRP A 104 -2.36 13.63 -6.00
N THR A 105 -3.01 14.79 -5.95
CA THR A 105 -2.61 15.91 -5.07
C THR A 105 -2.58 15.52 -3.60
N HIS A 106 -3.66 14.86 -3.14
CA HIS A 106 -3.78 14.39 -1.77
C HIS A 106 -2.71 13.35 -1.42
N LEU A 107 -2.36 12.46 -2.36
CA LEU A 107 -1.25 11.51 -2.17
C LEU A 107 0.07 12.25 -1.91
N PHE A 108 0.39 13.30 -2.68
CA PHE A 108 1.62 14.06 -2.45
C PHE A 108 1.59 14.88 -1.15
N GLU A 109 0.41 15.32 -0.71
CA GLU A 109 0.24 15.95 0.60
C GLU A 109 0.54 14.94 1.72
N LEU A 110 0.00 13.72 1.64
CA LEU A 110 0.29 12.64 2.59
C LEU A 110 1.78 12.28 2.61
N VAL A 111 2.43 12.19 1.43
CA VAL A 111 3.89 12.03 1.33
C VAL A 111 4.63 13.13 2.07
N LYS A 112 4.25 14.40 1.82
CA LYS A 112 4.91 15.56 2.40
C LYS A 112 4.76 15.60 3.91
N LEU A 113 3.61 15.15 4.43
CA LEU A 113 3.35 15.04 5.87
C LEU A 113 4.03 13.82 6.49
N GLY A 114 4.59 12.91 5.69
CA GLY A 114 5.16 11.64 6.16
C GLY A 114 4.09 10.66 6.65
N GLU A 115 2.85 10.83 6.19
CA GLU A 115 1.65 10.10 6.63
C GLU A 115 1.36 8.86 5.78
N LEU A 116 2.19 8.54 4.79
CA LEU A 116 2.10 7.26 4.09
C LEU A 116 2.49 6.12 5.06
N MET A 117 1.57 5.17 5.21
CA MET A 117 1.56 4.22 6.32
C MET A 117 2.09 2.83 5.93
N LEU A 118 3.39 2.72 5.62
CA LEU A 118 4.02 1.47 5.13
C LEU A 118 3.87 0.30 6.10
N LEU A 119 3.64 0.63 7.37
CA LEU A 119 3.72 -0.28 8.49
C LEU A 119 2.36 -0.49 9.18
N GLN A 120 1.27 0.08 8.65
CA GLN A 120 -0.06 -0.04 9.26
C GLN A 120 -0.50 -1.51 9.43
N HIS A 121 -0.08 -2.37 8.49
CA HIS A 121 -0.43 -3.79 8.45
C HIS A 121 0.71 -4.72 8.89
N SER A 122 1.81 -4.17 9.42
CA SER A 122 2.82 -5.01 10.06
C SER A 122 2.23 -5.64 11.34
N GLN A 123 2.68 -6.85 11.70
CA GLN A 123 2.14 -7.61 12.85
C GLN A 123 2.14 -6.81 14.16
N VAL A 124 2.99 -5.79 14.24
CA VAL A 124 2.95 -4.73 15.25
C VAL A 124 2.51 -3.47 14.51
N ASN A 125 1.27 -3.02 14.64
CA ASN A 125 0.83 -1.79 14.00
C ASN A 125 1.55 -0.59 14.64
N ILE A 126 2.74 -0.28 14.11
CA ILE A 126 3.66 0.72 14.65
C ILE A 126 3.06 2.12 14.58
N CYS A 127 2.10 2.36 13.68
CA CYS A 127 1.47 3.65 13.48
C CYS A 127 0.65 4.15 14.68
N GLN A 128 0.22 3.25 15.57
CA GLN A 128 -0.42 3.62 16.83
C GLN A 128 0.59 4.08 17.90
N SER A 129 1.89 3.90 17.66
CA SER A 129 2.93 4.33 18.60
C SER A 129 2.98 5.85 18.67
N ALA A 130 3.22 6.39 19.86
CA ALA A 130 3.30 7.83 20.08
C ALA A 130 4.34 8.51 19.17
N TRP A 131 5.46 7.85 18.86
CA TRP A 131 6.51 8.41 18.00
C TRP A 131 6.14 8.45 16.52
N ALA A 132 5.14 7.69 16.07
CA ALA A 132 4.68 7.66 14.67
C ALA A 132 3.59 8.72 14.39
N GLN A 133 3.11 9.44 15.42
CA GLN A 133 2.12 10.51 15.27
C GLN A 133 2.72 11.73 14.56
N PRO A 134 2.06 12.34 13.56
CA PRO A 134 2.64 13.42 12.75
C PRO A 134 3.16 14.60 13.56
N LEU A 135 2.42 15.03 14.58
CA LEU A 135 2.83 16.12 15.48
C LEU A 135 4.11 15.78 16.25
N ASN A 136 4.23 14.53 16.71
CA ASN A 136 5.39 14.07 17.46
C ASN A 136 6.60 13.88 16.53
N CYS A 137 6.38 13.38 15.31
CA CYS A 137 7.39 13.34 14.26
C CYS A 137 7.91 14.74 13.94
N GLN A 138 7.02 15.72 13.73
CA GLN A 138 7.40 17.11 13.46
C GLN A 138 8.15 17.74 14.63
N ALA A 139 7.66 17.56 15.86
CA ALA A 139 8.34 18.03 17.07
C ALA A 139 9.74 17.40 17.22
N ALA A 140 9.88 16.10 16.95
CA ALA A 140 11.16 15.41 16.97
C ALA A 140 12.09 15.94 15.88
N SER A 141 11.62 16.11 14.64
CA SER A 141 12.43 16.69 13.55
C SER A 141 12.93 18.09 13.88
N LEU A 142 12.08 18.94 14.47
CA LEU A 142 12.44 20.27 14.94
C LEU A 142 13.45 20.23 16.10
N TYR A 143 13.22 19.36 17.08
CA TYR A 143 14.07 19.23 18.26
C TYR A 143 15.47 18.69 17.92
N PHE A 144 15.53 17.61 17.14
CA PHE A 144 16.76 16.95 16.74
C PHE A 144 17.46 17.64 15.56
N LYS A 145 16.85 18.69 14.99
CA LYS A 145 17.39 19.43 13.84
C LYS A 145 17.73 18.50 12.67
N ILE A 146 16.89 17.48 12.47
CA ILE A 146 17.03 16.54 11.37
C ILE A 146 16.69 17.34 10.10
N LYS A 147 17.69 17.46 9.21
CA LYS A 147 17.58 18.17 7.94
C LYS A 147 17.04 17.26 6.85
#